data_AF-A0AAD9PYM0-F1
#
_entry.id   AF-A0AAD9PYM0-F1
#
_cell.length_a   1.000
_cell.length_b   1.000
_cell.length_c   1.000
_cell.angle_alpha   90.00
_cell.angle_beta   90.00
_cell.angle_gamma   90.00
#
_symmetry.space_group_name_H-M   'P 1'
#
loop_
_entity.id
_entity.type
_entity.pdbx_description
1 polymer ?
#
loop_
_entity_poly.entity_id
_entity_poly.type
_entity_poly.pdbx_seq_one_letter_code
_entity_poly.pdbx_strand_id
1 'polypeptide(L)'
;MTIIGEILEEMSRLTGFASDQINFVFCMLSCFPLGLVFRLVFHPRRVSSVTRRVVGFIWGLALSWFCFGWQVLILLVISGLCYLLLCVLNPSVVHKYMFSGSMTLLAVAHLHRQITDYGGYTLDLTGMSYVAFSVHDGMARDERSLNDEQRKGKLRKVPSLLEYFSYLFHYSTVLAGPLCTFKEYNDFIDGIDDSSHEEPSPLYDLLTKTLSSLLCMCFLILTGSHFPISRNGDPDFINSHHLAWRYAYAYISLAGIRMRYYFAYKLAEAVNNIAGFGFNGYDENGKATWNLMTNVNILKLEVGCCFTVVTDIVSLDLIYDVPMSLKTKMKEDMMRKLADIFFCHCVLLLLLLFFVVVIVQFATSMKEVLDNWNINTALWLRRYAYQEIEMKYLQAPRGNGITLFLALFPACPTASDE
;
A
#
# COMPACT_ATOMS: atom_id res chain seq x y z
N MET A 1 -11.76 25.26 -19.26
CA MET A 1 -12.01 23.82 -19.04
C MET A 1 -11.70 23.09 -20.34
N THR A 2 -11.02 21.96 -20.28
CA THR A 2 -10.77 21.09 -21.44
C THR A 2 -12.00 20.20 -21.67
N ILE A 3 -12.26 19.79 -22.92
CA ILE A 3 -13.38 18.89 -23.28
C ILE A 3 -13.39 17.61 -22.41
N ILE A 4 -12.21 17.09 -22.06
CA ILE A 4 -12.06 15.93 -21.18
C ILE A 4 -12.64 16.24 -19.78
N GLY A 5 -12.38 17.42 -19.24
CA GLY A 5 -12.90 17.82 -17.92
C GLY A 5 -14.42 17.83 -17.88
N GLU A 6 -15.07 18.37 -18.92
CA GLU A 6 -16.55 18.40 -19.01
C GLU A 6 -17.14 16.98 -19.07
N ILE A 7 -16.51 16.07 -19.82
CA ILE A 7 -16.95 14.67 -19.89
C ILE A 7 -16.83 13.98 -18.53
N LEU A 8 -15.71 14.18 -17.82
CA LEU A 8 -15.50 13.54 -16.51
C LEU A 8 -16.41 14.12 -15.42
N GLU A 9 -16.71 15.42 -15.47
CA GLU A 9 -17.71 16.05 -14.59
C GLU A 9 -19.11 15.47 -14.83
N GLU A 10 -19.49 15.25 -16.10
CA GLU A 10 -20.76 14.61 -16.43
C GLU A 10 -20.82 13.17 -15.91
N MET A 11 -19.72 12.40 -16.04
CA MET A 11 -19.64 11.05 -15.48
C MET A 11 -19.75 11.05 -13.96
N SER A 12 -19.14 12.02 -13.27
CA SER A 12 -19.28 12.21 -11.83
C SER A 12 -20.75 12.46 -11.45
N ARG A 13 -21.46 13.31 -12.20
CA ARG A 13 -22.89 13.58 -11.98
C ARG A 13 -23.77 12.34 -12.19
N LEU A 14 -23.50 11.54 -13.22
CA LEU A 14 -24.30 10.36 -13.56
C LEU A 14 -24.07 9.19 -12.59
N THR A 15 -22.83 9.01 -12.13
CA THR A 15 -22.47 7.90 -11.25
C THR A 15 -22.62 8.21 -9.76
N GLY A 16 -22.67 9.49 -9.40
CA GLY A 16 -22.68 9.94 -8.00
C GLY A 16 -21.32 9.82 -7.30
N PHE A 17 -20.27 9.40 -8.00
CA PHE A 17 -18.90 9.41 -7.47
C PHE A 17 -18.31 10.81 -7.52
N ALA A 18 -17.45 11.13 -6.56
CA ALA A 18 -16.75 12.39 -6.51
C ALA A 18 -15.80 12.55 -7.72
N SER A 19 -15.62 13.78 -8.19
CA SER A 19 -14.90 14.04 -9.45
C SER A 19 -13.41 13.66 -9.39
N ASP A 20 -12.80 13.73 -8.22
CA ASP A 20 -11.45 13.24 -7.93
C ASP A 20 -11.33 11.72 -8.15
N GLN A 21 -12.33 10.94 -7.75
CA GLN A 21 -12.36 9.49 -7.96
C GLN A 21 -12.48 9.13 -9.44
N ILE A 22 -13.31 9.87 -10.18
CA ILE A 22 -13.46 9.70 -11.63
C ILE A 22 -12.15 10.05 -12.35
N ASN A 23 -11.51 11.16 -11.97
CA ASN A 23 -10.20 11.55 -12.51
C ASN A 23 -9.14 10.48 -12.23
N PHE A 24 -9.13 9.91 -11.03
CA PHE A 24 -8.23 8.82 -10.65
C PHE A 24 -8.42 7.58 -11.54
N VAL A 25 -9.66 7.14 -11.74
CA VAL A 25 -9.97 6.01 -12.63
C VAL A 25 -9.55 6.32 -14.06
N PHE A 26 -9.81 7.53 -14.56
CA PHE A 26 -9.38 7.96 -15.89
C PHE A 26 -7.85 7.93 -16.04
N CYS A 27 -7.09 8.46 -15.07
CA CYS A 27 -5.63 8.40 -15.05
C CYS A 27 -5.16 6.93 -15.12
N MET A 28 -5.73 6.05 -14.30
CA MET A 28 -5.36 4.63 -14.25
C MET A 28 -5.65 3.88 -15.56
N LEU A 29 -6.79 4.14 -16.20
CA LEU A 29 -7.11 3.57 -17.50
C LEU A 29 -6.19 4.10 -18.61
N SER A 30 -5.79 5.37 -18.53
CA SER A 30 -4.83 5.98 -19.46
C SER A 30 -3.44 5.33 -19.38
N CYS A 31 -3.09 4.69 -18.26
CA CYS A 31 -1.82 3.96 -18.15
C CYS A 31 -1.76 2.70 -19.02
N PHE A 32 -2.88 2.12 -19.49
CA PHE A 32 -2.88 0.97 -20.39
C PHE A 32 -2.28 1.28 -21.77
N PRO A 33 -2.80 2.26 -22.54
CA PRO A 33 -2.20 2.62 -23.81
C PRO A 33 -0.76 3.14 -23.62
N LEU A 34 -0.48 3.87 -22.55
CA LEU A 34 0.89 4.29 -22.23
C LEU A 34 1.81 3.08 -21.97
N GLY A 35 1.35 2.06 -21.26
CA GLY A 35 2.08 0.82 -21.04
C GLY A 35 2.37 0.05 -22.32
N LEU A 36 1.40 -0.03 -23.23
CA LEU A 36 1.60 -0.63 -24.55
C LEU A 36 2.65 0.15 -25.37
N VAL A 37 2.56 1.48 -25.39
CA VAL A 37 3.56 2.34 -26.05
C VAL A 37 4.93 2.18 -25.39
N PHE A 38 5.00 2.13 -24.06
CA PHE A 38 6.25 1.97 -23.32
C PHE A 38 6.94 0.65 -23.66
N ARG A 39 6.18 -0.44 -23.77
CA ARG A 39 6.70 -1.75 -24.15
C ARG A 39 7.13 -1.82 -25.61
N LEU A 40 6.30 -1.35 -26.54
CA LEU A 40 6.54 -1.51 -27.98
C LEU A 40 7.53 -0.48 -28.56
N VAL A 41 7.37 0.79 -28.20
CA VAL A 41 8.15 1.91 -28.76
C VAL A 41 9.40 2.15 -27.93
N PHE A 42 9.26 2.19 -26.61
CA PHE A 42 10.36 2.50 -25.70
C PHE A 42 11.13 1.26 -25.23
N HIS A 43 11.03 0.12 -25.93
CA HIS A 43 11.70 -1.13 -25.57
C HIS A 43 13.21 -0.93 -25.23
N PRO A 44 13.75 -1.57 -24.18
CA PRO A 44 15.14 -1.33 -23.73
C PRO A 44 16.20 -1.62 -24.81
N ARG A 45 15.95 -2.60 -25.70
CA ARG A 45 16.82 -2.86 -26.88
C ARG A 45 16.87 -1.71 -27.90
N ARG A 46 15.88 -0.83 -27.93
CA ARG A 46 15.74 0.25 -28.94
C ARG A 46 16.04 1.63 -28.38
N VAL A 47 15.80 1.84 -27.09
CA VAL A 47 15.83 3.15 -26.46
C VAL A 47 16.67 3.11 -25.19
N SER A 48 17.49 4.14 -25.00
CA SER A 48 18.36 4.26 -23.82
C SER A 48 17.56 4.29 -22.51
N SER A 49 18.17 3.79 -21.43
CA SER A 49 17.61 3.88 -20.07
C SER A 49 17.27 5.31 -19.66
N VAL A 50 18.09 6.30 -20.06
CA VAL A 50 17.85 7.72 -19.74
C VAL A 50 16.54 8.19 -20.36
N THR A 51 16.31 7.89 -21.64
CA THR A 51 15.06 8.26 -22.32
C THR A 51 13.86 7.55 -21.69
N ARG A 52 13.96 6.25 -21.37
CA ARG A 52 12.90 5.49 -20.68
C ARG A 52 12.53 6.13 -19.33
N ARG A 53 13.54 6.55 -18.55
CA ARG A 53 13.35 7.26 -17.27
C ARG A 53 12.63 8.59 -17.47
N VAL A 54 13.15 9.44 -18.36
CA VAL A 54 12.57 10.76 -18.62
C VAL A 54 11.13 10.67 -19.09
N VAL A 55 10.83 9.78 -20.05
CA VAL A 55 9.47 9.61 -20.57
C VAL A 55 8.54 9.10 -19.49
N GLY A 56 8.94 8.05 -18.75
CA GLY A 56 8.12 7.50 -17.68
C GLY A 56 7.87 8.49 -16.54
N PHE A 57 8.87 9.32 -16.22
CA PHE A 57 8.78 10.40 -15.25
C PHE A 57 7.82 11.51 -15.71
N ILE A 58 7.97 12.01 -16.95
CA ILE A 58 7.12 13.07 -17.49
C ILE A 58 5.66 12.62 -17.56
N TRP A 59 5.40 11.39 -18.01
CA TRP A 59 4.05 10.84 -18.04
C TRP A 59 3.46 10.68 -16.64
N GLY A 60 4.25 10.21 -15.67
CA GLY A 60 3.79 10.12 -14.29
C GLY A 60 3.48 11.49 -13.69
N LEU A 61 4.32 12.50 -13.92
CA LEU A 61 4.02 13.88 -13.49
C LEU A 61 2.76 14.43 -14.15
N ALA A 62 2.54 14.18 -15.43
CA ALA A 62 1.34 14.63 -16.13
C ALA A 62 0.07 14.00 -15.54
N LEU A 63 0.09 12.69 -15.27
CA LEU A 63 -1.01 11.97 -14.65
C LEU A 63 -1.25 12.43 -13.21
N SER A 64 -0.18 12.57 -12.42
CA SER A 64 -0.27 13.09 -11.05
C SER A 64 -0.83 14.51 -11.03
N TRP A 65 -0.40 15.38 -11.95
CA TRP A 65 -0.90 16.75 -12.05
C TRP A 65 -2.38 16.79 -12.41
N PHE A 66 -2.81 15.93 -13.35
CA PHE A 66 -4.22 15.81 -13.70
C PHE A 66 -5.08 15.34 -12.52
N CYS A 67 -4.56 14.36 -11.76
CA CYS A 67 -5.28 13.74 -10.67
C CYS A 67 -5.29 14.59 -9.37
N PHE A 68 -4.17 15.24 -9.01
CA PHE A 68 -3.99 15.91 -7.71
C PHE A 68 -3.72 17.43 -7.82
N GLY A 69 -3.54 17.96 -9.03
CA GLY A 69 -3.28 19.37 -9.27
C GLY A 69 -2.03 19.90 -8.57
N TRP A 70 -2.16 21.05 -7.92
CA TRP A 70 -1.06 21.76 -7.26
C TRP A 70 -0.39 20.96 -6.13
N GLN A 71 -1.08 19.98 -5.55
CA GLN A 71 -0.55 19.14 -4.47
C GLN A 71 0.71 18.37 -4.92
N VAL A 72 0.85 18.10 -6.22
CA VAL A 72 2.06 17.46 -6.79
C VAL A 72 3.32 18.29 -6.53
N LEU A 73 3.23 19.61 -6.47
CA LEU A 73 4.38 20.46 -6.17
C LEU A 73 4.91 20.22 -4.75
N ILE A 74 4.01 20.00 -3.79
CA ILE A 74 4.39 19.65 -2.42
C ILE A 74 5.15 18.32 -2.42
N LEU A 75 4.68 17.34 -3.19
CA LEU A 75 5.34 16.03 -3.30
C LEU A 75 6.74 16.17 -3.89
N LEU A 76 6.89 16.95 -4.96
CA LEU A 76 8.18 17.20 -5.58
C LEU A 76 9.17 17.87 -4.62
N VAL A 77 8.70 18.86 -3.84
CA VAL A 77 9.51 19.53 -2.83
C VAL A 77 9.94 18.54 -1.74
N ILE A 78 9.02 17.75 -1.19
CA ILE A 78 9.34 16.77 -0.16
C ILE A 78 10.30 15.71 -0.69
N SER A 79 10.06 15.16 -1.89
CA SER A 79 10.98 14.23 -2.54
C SER A 79 12.35 14.84 -2.78
N GLY A 80 12.42 16.11 -3.17
CA GLY A 80 13.68 16.84 -3.32
C GLY A 80 14.44 16.98 -2.00
N LEU A 81 13.76 17.34 -0.91
CA LEU A 81 14.35 17.42 0.43
C LEU A 81 14.86 16.06 0.90
N CYS A 82 14.08 14.99 0.68
CA CYS A 82 14.49 13.64 0.98
C CYS A 82 15.73 13.23 0.17
N TYR A 83 15.79 13.56 -1.12
CA TYR A 83 16.98 13.31 -1.94
C TYR A 83 18.21 14.06 -1.42
N LEU A 84 18.07 15.33 -1.03
CA LEU A 84 19.17 16.10 -0.45
C LEU A 84 19.67 15.46 0.86
N LEU A 85 18.78 15.00 1.73
CA LEU A 85 19.16 14.25 2.93
C LEU A 85 19.89 12.95 2.57
N LEU A 86 19.45 12.26 1.52
CA LEU A 86 20.10 11.04 1.02
C LEU A 86 21.54 11.29 0.55
N CYS A 87 21.80 12.44 -0.06
CA CYS A 87 23.13 12.83 -0.54
C CYS A 87 24.06 13.35 0.57
N VAL A 88 23.51 14.04 1.58
CA VAL A 88 24.31 14.75 2.60
C VAL A 88 24.59 13.88 3.83
N LEU A 89 23.63 13.04 4.24
CA LEU A 89 23.76 12.25 5.45
C LEU A 89 24.64 11.02 5.24
N ASN A 90 25.32 10.60 6.30
CA ASN A 90 26.10 9.37 6.30
C ASN A 90 25.18 8.15 6.05
N PRO A 91 25.52 7.25 5.10
CA PRO A 91 24.73 6.05 4.81
C PRO A 91 24.43 5.17 6.02
N SER A 92 25.25 5.21 7.08
CA SER A 92 25.02 4.46 8.33
C SER A 92 23.79 4.93 9.12
N VAL A 93 23.33 6.17 8.93
CA VAL A 93 22.23 6.77 9.73
C VAL A 93 21.08 7.31 8.89
N VAL A 94 21.27 7.50 7.58
CA VAL A 94 20.30 8.15 6.68
C VAL A 94 18.90 7.51 6.73
N HIS A 95 18.82 6.18 6.77
CA HIS A 95 17.54 5.45 6.83
C HIS A 95 16.72 5.79 8.08
N LYS A 96 17.37 6.06 9.23
CA LYS A 96 16.69 6.42 10.47
C LYS A 96 16.03 7.78 10.35
N TYR A 97 16.78 8.78 9.89
CA TYR A 97 16.26 10.13 9.69
C TYR A 97 15.16 10.16 8.64
N MET A 98 15.35 9.43 7.53
CA MET A 98 14.34 9.32 6.49
C MET A 98 13.07 8.65 7.01
N PHE A 99 13.19 7.52 7.70
CA PHE A 99 12.05 6.79 8.25
C PHE A 99 11.29 7.63 9.29
N SER A 100 12.00 8.21 10.27
CA SER A 100 11.39 9.08 11.27
C SER A 100 10.72 10.31 10.64
N GLY A 101 11.39 10.97 9.69
CA GLY A 101 10.83 12.12 8.97
C GLY A 101 9.56 11.77 8.20
N SER A 102 9.59 10.71 7.40
CA SER A 102 8.42 10.24 6.65
C SER A 102 7.26 9.85 7.56
N MET A 103 7.52 9.11 8.66
CA MET A 103 6.48 8.70 9.60
C MET A 103 5.88 9.87 10.36
N THR A 104 6.70 10.86 10.78
CA THR A 104 6.21 12.08 11.41
C THR A 104 5.37 12.91 10.46
N LEU A 105 5.84 13.09 9.21
CA LEU A 105 5.08 13.81 8.19
C LEU A 105 3.73 13.14 7.93
N LEU A 106 3.73 11.82 7.76
CA LEU A 106 2.51 11.04 7.53
C LEU A 106 1.55 11.13 8.74
N ALA A 107 2.07 11.04 9.97
CA ALA A 107 1.28 11.21 11.18
C ALA A 107 0.65 12.60 11.28
N VAL A 108 1.42 13.66 11.00
CA VAL A 108 0.92 15.04 11.00
C VAL A 108 -0.13 15.24 9.89
N ALA A 109 0.12 14.70 8.69
CA ALA A 109 -0.83 14.77 7.58
C ALA A 109 -2.14 14.07 7.95
N HIS A 110 -2.10 12.86 8.51
CA HIS A 110 -3.29 12.16 8.96
C HIS A 110 -4.02 12.88 10.09
N LEU A 111 -3.30 13.43 11.09
CA LEU A 111 -3.90 14.22 12.16
C LEU A 111 -4.58 15.48 11.63
N HIS A 112 -3.91 16.21 10.74
CA HIS A 112 -4.50 17.37 10.07
C HIS A 112 -5.77 16.96 9.32
N ARG A 113 -5.72 15.87 8.55
CA ARG A 113 -6.86 15.37 7.76
C ARG A 113 -8.03 14.93 8.64
N GLN A 114 -7.76 14.28 9.77
CA GLN A 114 -8.80 13.94 10.75
C GLN A 114 -9.53 15.18 11.31
N ILE A 115 -8.86 16.33 11.35
CA ILE A 115 -9.42 17.59 11.85
C ILE A 115 -10.13 18.37 10.74
N THR A 116 -9.56 18.44 9.53
CA THR A 116 -10.03 19.33 8.46
C THR A 116 -10.90 18.66 7.41
N ASP A 117 -10.67 17.38 7.12
CA ASP A 117 -11.28 16.65 6.00
C ASP A 117 -11.38 15.14 6.33
N TYR A 118 -12.28 14.81 7.25
CA TYR A 118 -12.46 13.44 7.73
C TYR A 118 -13.01 12.56 6.61
N GLY A 119 -12.19 11.61 6.15
CA GLY A 119 -12.54 10.71 5.03
C GLY A 119 -12.02 11.16 3.65
N GLY A 120 -11.33 12.30 3.58
CA GLY A 120 -10.65 12.73 2.35
C GLY A 120 -9.49 11.80 1.96
N TYR A 121 -9.32 11.57 0.66
CA TYR A 121 -8.22 10.79 0.10
C TYR A 121 -7.16 11.75 -0.48
N THR A 122 -6.17 12.10 0.33
CA THR A 122 -4.98 12.84 -0.12
C THR A 122 -3.79 11.90 -0.19
N LEU A 123 -2.83 12.22 -1.06
CA LEU A 123 -1.71 11.34 -1.39
C LEU A 123 -0.75 11.06 -0.21
N ASP A 124 -0.41 9.80 -0.01
CA ASP A 124 0.49 9.31 1.04
C ASP A 124 1.88 8.94 0.45
N LEU A 125 2.95 9.17 1.23
CA LEU A 125 4.34 9.09 0.79
C LEU A 125 5.08 7.91 1.45
N THR A 126 5.39 6.84 0.71
CA THR A 126 6.09 5.64 1.25
C THR A 126 7.40 5.27 0.54
N GLY A 127 7.55 5.61 -0.75
CA GLY A 127 8.70 5.16 -1.58
C GLY A 127 10.07 5.74 -1.18
N MET A 128 10.11 6.89 -0.53
CA MET A 128 11.38 7.58 -0.18
C MET A 128 12.15 6.83 0.91
N SER A 129 11.45 6.23 1.87
CA SER A 129 12.06 5.46 2.94
C SER A 129 12.72 4.17 2.41
N TYR A 130 12.12 3.54 1.39
CA TYR A 130 12.68 2.35 0.75
C TYR A 130 14.11 2.58 0.26
N VAL A 131 14.31 3.63 -0.55
CA VAL A 131 15.63 3.95 -1.15
C VAL A 131 16.68 4.20 -0.07
N ALA A 132 16.32 4.89 1.01
CA ALA A 132 17.25 5.17 2.11
C ALA A 132 17.71 3.90 2.84
N PHE A 133 16.81 2.94 3.04
CA PHE A 133 17.16 1.62 3.59
C PHE A 133 18.07 0.84 2.63
N SER A 134 17.75 0.82 1.33
CA SER A 134 18.59 0.12 0.35
C SER A 134 20.01 0.71 0.24
N VAL A 135 20.15 2.04 0.36
CA VAL A 135 21.46 2.73 0.44
C VAL A 135 22.20 2.35 1.73
N HIS A 136 21.50 2.32 2.87
CA HIS A 136 22.10 1.88 4.13
C HIS A 136 22.63 0.44 4.04
N ASP A 137 21.82 -0.48 3.52
CA ASP A 137 22.18 -1.89 3.38
C ASP A 137 23.40 -2.08 2.46
N GLY A 138 23.52 -1.29 1.38
CA GLY A 138 24.57 -1.47 0.39
C GLY A 138 25.87 -0.70 0.65
N MET A 139 25.82 0.40 1.40
CA MET A 139 26.98 1.27 1.64
C MET A 139 27.49 1.26 3.08
N ALA A 140 26.70 0.82 4.07
CA ALA A 140 27.06 0.90 5.48
C ALA A 140 27.03 -0.43 6.23
N ARG A 141 26.42 -1.48 5.67
CA ARG A 141 26.34 -2.81 6.30
C ARG A 141 27.25 -3.81 5.60
N ASP A 142 27.73 -4.78 6.38
CA ASP A 142 28.46 -5.93 5.83
C ASP A 142 27.49 -6.89 5.15
N GLU A 143 27.90 -7.42 4.00
CA GLU A 143 27.08 -8.30 3.17
C GLU A 143 26.64 -9.59 3.88
N ARG A 144 27.43 -10.10 4.82
CA ARG A 144 27.10 -11.31 5.60
C ARG A 144 26.01 -11.04 6.63
N SER A 145 25.84 -9.78 7.03
CA SER A 145 24.79 -9.37 7.97
C SER A 145 23.42 -9.14 7.32
N LEU A 146 23.37 -9.19 5.98
CA LEU A 146 22.15 -8.98 5.21
C LEU A 146 21.47 -10.31 4.93
N ASN A 147 20.14 -10.32 5.09
CA ASN A 147 19.32 -11.41 4.58
C ASN A 147 19.27 -11.40 3.04
N ASP A 148 18.75 -12.47 2.43
CA ASP A 148 18.77 -12.63 0.98
C ASP A 148 18.04 -11.51 0.24
N GLU A 149 16.92 -11.04 0.77
CA GLU A 149 16.11 -9.98 0.16
C GLU A 149 16.79 -8.60 0.25
N GLN A 150 17.39 -8.26 1.39
CA GLN A 150 18.22 -7.07 1.57
C GLN A 150 19.43 -7.11 0.64
N ARG A 151 20.06 -8.29 0.50
CA ARG A 151 21.22 -8.49 -0.37
C ARG A 151 20.88 -8.29 -1.84
N LYS A 152 19.70 -8.75 -2.28
CA LYS A 152 19.17 -8.49 -3.61
C LYS A 152 18.90 -7.00 -3.80
N GLY A 153 18.19 -6.35 -2.88
CA GLY A 153 17.73 -4.95 -3.03
C GLY A 153 18.73 -3.84 -2.70
N LYS A 154 19.94 -4.17 -2.23
CA LYS A 154 20.93 -3.17 -1.76
C LYS A 154 21.44 -2.24 -2.86
N LEU A 155 21.76 -1.00 -2.48
CA LEU A 155 22.37 -0.01 -3.37
C LEU A 155 23.78 0.34 -2.92
N ARG A 156 24.77 0.09 -3.78
CA ARG A 156 26.18 0.40 -3.52
C ARG A 156 26.56 1.86 -3.77
N LYS A 157 25.65 2.64 -4.32
CA LYS A 157 25.80 4.08 -4.57
C LYS A 157 24.47 4.77 -4.36
N VAL A 158 24.52 6.05 -3.98
CA VAL A 158 23.34 6.91 -4.00
C VAL A 158 22.87 7.06 -5.46
N PRO A 159 21.57 6.86 -5.75
CA PRO A 159 21.05 7.07 -7.10
C PRO A 159 21.23 8.52 -7.57
N SER A 160 21.36 8.70 -8.88
CA SER A 160 21.27 10.03 -9.48
C SER A 160 19.88 10.62 -9.31
N LEU A 161 19.78 11.95 -9.44
CA LEU A 161 18.52 12.68 -9.30
C LEU A 161 17.44 12.14 -10.26
N LEU A 162 17.82 11.85 -11.51
CA LEU A 162 16.90 11.31 -12.50
C LEU A 162 16.43 9.89 -12.12
N GLU A 163 17.33 9.00 -11.69
CA GLU A 163 16.93 7.65 -11.28
C GLU A 163 15.96 7.70 -10.08
N TYR A 164 16.22 8.57 -9.10
CA TYR A 164 15.39 8.74 -7.91
C TYR A 164 13.99 9.27 -8.24
N PHE A 165 13.89 10.40 -8.95
CA PHE A 165 12.58 10.98 -9.29
C PHE A 165 11.81 10.12 -10.30
N SER A 166 12.52 9.47 -11.23
CA SER A 166 11.90 8.55 -12.18
C SER A 166 11.29 7.35 -11.48
N TYR A 167 11.92 6.82 -10.42
CA TYR A 167 11.36 5.74 -9.60
C TYR A 167 10.09 6.17 -8.85
N LEU A 168 10.13 7.34 -8.19
CA LEU A 168 9.03 7.82 -7.36
C LEU A 168 7.79 8.21 -8.18
N PHE A 169 8.01 8.80 -9.34
CA PHE A 169 6.95 9.36 -10.19
C PHE A 169 6.84 8.63 -11.52
N HIS A 170 7.13 7.34 -11.56
CA HIS A 170 6.92 6.56 -12.78
C HIS A 170 5.42 6.40 -13.04
N TYR A 171 4.97 6.62 -14.28
CA TYR A 171 3.54 6.58 -14.64
C TYR A 171 2.81 5.30 -14.22
N SER A 172 3.48 4.15 -14.24
CA SER A 172 2.85 2.86 -13.91
C SER A 172 2.75 2.60 -12.41
N THR A 173 3.45 3.36 -11.56
CA THR A 173 3.49 3.13 -10.11
C THR A 173 2.98 4.28 -9.25
N VAL A 174 2.99 5.52 -9.77
CA VAL A 174 2.71 6.73 -8.97
C VAL A 174 1.30 6.85 -8.40
N LEU A 175 0.29 6.24 -9.02
CA LEU A 175 -1.13 6.39 -8.62
C LEU A 175 -1.59 5.36 -7.60
N ALA A 176 -1.48 4.07 -7.96
CA ALA A 176 -1.93 2.93 -7.15
C ALA A 176 -0.94 1.75 -7.24
N GLY A 177 0.24 1.99 -7.81
CA GLY A 177 1.25 0.99 -8.09
C GLY A 177 1.60 0.17 -6.86
N PRO A 178 1.75 -1.15 -7.00
CA PRO A 178 2.42 -1.92 -5.97
C PRO A 178 3.78 -1.29 -5.69
N LEU A 179 4.14 -1.21 -4.42
CA LEU A 179 5.50 -0.86 -4.03
C LEU A 179 6.46 -1.87 -4.68
N CYS A 180 7.56 -1.41 -5.26
CA CYS A 180 8.63 -2.27 -5.76
C CYS A 180 9.96 -1.76 -5.25
N THR A 181 10.98 -2.63 -5.27
CA THR A 181 12.32 -2.23 -4.87
C THR A 181 12.92 -1.28 -5.92
N PHE A 182 13.83 -0.41 -5.47
CA PHE A 182 14.56 0.47 -6.40
C PHE A 182 15.36 -0.33 -7.43
N LYS A 183 15.87 -1.50 -7.03
CA LYS A 183 16.61 -2.40 -7.92
C LYS A 183 15.72 -2.99 -9.00
N GLU A 184 14.58 -3.58 -8.65
CA GLU A 184 13.62 -4.14 -9.62
C GLU A 184 13.21 -3.08 -10.65
N TYR A 185 12.94 -1.86 -10.18
CA TYR A 185 12.64 -0.74 -11.07
C TYR A 185 13.79 -0.44 -12.04
N ASN A 186 15.03 -0.36 -11.54
CA ASN A 186 16.19 -0.12 -12.39
C ASN A 186 16.42 -1.26 -13.39
N ASP A 187 16.33 -2.52 -12.95
CA ASP A 187 16.51 -3.69 -13.80
C ASP A 187 15.46 -3.71 -14.94
N PHE A 188 14.22 -3.30 -14.65
CA PHE A 188 13.17 -3.11 -15.66
C PHE A 188 13.48 -1.98 -16.66
N ILE A 189 13.93 -0.83 -16.16
CA ILE A 189 14.27 0.32 -17.00
C ILE A 189 15.47 0.02 -17.89
N ASP A 190 16.48 -0.64 -17.34
CA ASP A 190 17.73 -0.97 -18.01
C ASP A 190 17.62 -2.22 -18.90
N GLY A 191 16.59 -3.05 -18.70
CA GLY A 191 16.30 -4.25 -19.49
C GLY A 191 17.24 -5.41 -19.17
N ILE A 192 17.66 -5.56 -17.91
CA ILE A 192 18.69 -6.55 -17.49
C ILE A 192 18.16 -8.00 -17.58
N ASP A 193 16.87 -8.23 -17.38
CA ASP A 193 16.24 -9.57 -17.48
C ASP A 193 15.98 -10.05 -18.91
N ASP A 194 16.39 -9.28 -19.92
CA ASP A 194 16.19 -9.57 -21.34
C ASP A 194 17.21 -10.61 -21.86
N SER A 195 17.25 -11.76 -21.20
CA SER A 195 18.14 -12.89 -21.47
C SER A 195 17.66 -13.71 -22.68
N SER A 196 18.08 -13.34 -23.90
CA SER A 196 18.14 -14.18 -25.13
C SER A 196 16.90 -14.98 -25.60
N HIS A 197 15.82 -15.04 -24.84
CA HIS A 197 14.57 -15.73 -25.14
C HIS A 197 13.58 -14.75 -25.76
N GLU A 198 12.60 -15.29 -26.51
CA GLU A 198 11.47 -14.50 -26.99
C GLU A 198 10.70 -13.94 -25.80
N GLU A 199 10.41 -12.64 -25.83
CA GLU A 199 9.71 -11.94 -24.76
C GLU A 199 8.29 -12.53 -24.61
N PRO A 200 7.93 -13.10 -23.44
CA PRO A 200 6.64 -13.76 -23.29
C PRO A 200 5.49 -12.75 -23.39
N SER A 201 4.34 -13.23 -23.87
CA SER A 201 3.13 -12.40 -23.92
C SER A 201 2.52 -12.24 -22.52
N PRO A 202 2.12 -11.02 -22.10
CA PRO A 202 1.47 -10.79 -20.82
C PRO A 202 -0.05 -11.00 -20.91
N LEU A 203 -0.59 -11.32 -22.09
CA LEU A 203 -2.00 -11.14 -22.41
C LEU A 203 -2.94 -11.91 -21.48
N TYR A 204 -2.59 -13.16 -21.14
CA TYR A 204 -3.39 -13.99 -20.24
C TYR A 204 -3.50 -13.36 -18.84
N ASP A 205 -2.37 -12.98 -18.26
CA ASP A 205 -2.30 -12.33 -16.95
C ASP A 205 -2.95 -10.95 -16.95
N LEU A 206 -2.74 -10.18 -18.01
CA LEU A 206 -3.36 -8.88 -18.24
C LEU A 206 -4.88 -8.99 -18.23
N LEU A 207 -5.45 -9.90 -19.02
CA LEU A 207 -6.90 -10.10 -19.12
C LEU A 207 -7.48 -10.60 -17.79
N THR A 208 -6.80 -11.53 -17.11
CA THR A 208 -7.26 -12.06 -15.82
C THR A 208 -7.28 -11.00 -14.73
N LYS A 209 -6.25 -10.16 -14.63
CA LYS A 209 -6.17 -9.07 -13.65
C LYS A 209 -7.16 -7.95 -13.98
N THR A 210 -7.32 -7.60 -15.25
CA THR A 210 -8.31 -6.61 -15.71
C THR A 210 -9.73 -7.09 -15.43
N LEU A 211 -10.05 -8.36 -15.72
CA LEU A 211 -11.35 -8.95 -15.40
C LEU A 211 -11.62 -8.94 -13.90
N SER A 212 -10.62 -9.30 -13.08
CA SER A 212 -10.72 -9.24 -11.62
C SER A 212 -11.04 -7.83 -11.14
N SER A 213 -10.38 -6.81 -11.70
CA SER A 213 -10.63 -5.40 -11.41
C SER A 213 -12.06 -4.99 -11.80
N LEU A 214 -12.53 -5.37 -13.00
CA LEU A 214 -13.89 -5.09 -13.47
C LEU A 214 -14.97 -5.74 -12.60
N LEU A 215 -14.75 -6.98 -12.14
CA LEU A 215 -15.64 -7.66 -11.21
C LEU A 215 -15.74 -6.92 -9.87
N CYS A 216 -14.61 -6.45 -9.32
CA CYS A 216 -14.59 -5.62 -8.11
C CYS A 216 -15.34 -4.29 -8.30
N MET A 217 -15.16 -3.63 -9.44
CA MET A 217 -15.90 -2.39 -9.76
C MET A 217 -17.41 -2.64 -9.89
N CYS A 218 -17.79 -3.73 -10.57
CA CYS A 218 -19.20 -4.13 -10.69
C CYS A 218 -19.82 -4.38 -9.32
N PHE A 219 -19.14 -5.14 -8.46
CA PHE A 219 -19.59 -5.37 -7.08
C PHE A 219 -19.72 -4.04 -6.30
N LEU A 220 -18.74 -3.14 -6.42
CA LEU A 220 -18.76 -1.83 -5.77
C LEU A 220 -19.97 -1.00 -6.20
N ILE A 221 -20.27 -0.92 -7.49
CA ILE A 221 -21.43 -0.17 -8.02
C ILE A 221 -22.74 -0.80 -7.53
N LEU A 222 -22.84 -2.13 -7.57
CA LEU A 222 -24.04 -2.86 -7.13
C LEU A 222 -24.26 -2.76 -5.62
N THR A 223 -23.21 -2.69 -4.79
CA THR A 223 -23.35 -2.69 -3.33
C THR A 223 -23.28 -1.30 -2.71
N GLY A 224 -22.64 -0.33 -3.37
CA GLY A 224 -22.31 0.97 -2.79
C GLY A 224 -23.52 1.79 -2.35
N SER A 225 -24.62 1.75 -3.11
CA SER A 225 -25.87 2.44 -2.76
C SER A 225 -26.75 1.65 -1.78
N HIS A 226 -26.70 0.32 -1.83
CA HIS A 226 -27.53 -0.56 -1.00
C HIS A 226 -26.96 -0.79 0.41
N PHE A 227 -25.63 -0.77 0.55
CA PHE A 227 -24.91 -1.05 1.79
C PHE A 227 -23.94 0.08 2.19
N PRO A 228 -24.40 1.33 2.37
CA PRO A 228 -23.54 2.42 2.84
C PRO A 228 -22.93 2.12 4.20
N ILE A 229 -21.61 2.26 4.32
CA ILE A 229 -20.89 1.95 5.57
C ILE A 229 -21.38 2.78 6.76
N SER A 230 -21.79 4.03 6.53
CA SER A 230 -22.27 4.95 7.57
C SER A 230 -23.48 4.41 8.33
N ARG A 231 -24.26 3.50 7.73
CA ARG A 231 -25.41 2.88 8.37
C ARG A 231 -25.02 1.96 9.53
N ASN A 232 -23.78 1.46 9.58
CA ASN A 232 -23.31 0.66 10.72
C ASN A 232 -23.27 1.47 12.03
N GLY A 233 -23.04 2.79 11.95
CA GLY A 233 -23.01 3.70 13.10
C GLY A 233 -24.35 4.38 13.39
N ASP A 234 -25.38 4.15 12.57
CA ASP A 234 -26.70 4.78 12.73
C ASP A 234 -27.42 4.21 13.98
N PRO A 235 -27.75 5.05 14.99
CA PRO A 235 -28.47 4.62 16.18
C PRO A 235 -29.79 3.91 15.86
N ASP A 236 -30.51 4.36 14.83
CA ASP A 236 -31.78 3.74 14.46
C ASP A 236 -31.56 2.34 13.93
N PHE A 237 -30.54 2.13 13.09
CA PHE A 237 -30.17 0.80 12.59
C PHE A 237 -29.73 -0.14 13.72
N ILE A 238 -28.88 0.35 14.63
CA ILE A 238 -28.36 -0.40 15.78
C ILE A 238 -29.49 -0.87 16.70
N ASN A 239 -30.47 -0.02 16.96
CA ASN A 239 -31.58 -0.29 17.87
C ASN A 239 -32.70 -1.12 17.23
N SER A 240 -32.91 -1.00 15.91
CA SER A 240 -34.02 -1.66 15.20
C SER A 240 -33.70 -3.05 14.66
N HIS A 241 -32.42 -3.43 14.53
CA HIS A 241 -32.02 -4.69 13.91
C HIS A 241 -31.32 -5.63 14.91
N HIS A 242 -31.61 -6.92 14.77
CA HIS A 242 -30.97 -7.96 15.57
C HIS A 242 -29.47 -8.08 15.22
N LEU A 243 -28.71 -8.61 16.17
CA LEU A 243 -27.24 -8.65 16.11
C LEU A 243 -26.70 -9.39 14.87
N ALA A 244 -27.34 -10.48 14.45
CA ALA A 244 -26.90 -11.27 13.28
C ALA A 244 -26.97 -10.44 11.98
N TRP A 245 -28.05 -9.69 11.75
CA TRP A 245 -28.15 -8.81 10.58
C TRP A 245 -27.13 -7.67 10.64
N ARG A 246 -26.86 -7.11 11.82
CA ARG A 246 -25.85 -6.07 11.99
C ARG A 246 -24.46 -6.58 11.61
N TYR A 247 -24.09 -7.79 12.00
CA TYR A 247 -22.84 -8.42 11.57
C TYR A 247 -22.80 -8.70 10.06
N ALA A 248 -23.88 -9.24 9.50
CA ALA A 248 -23.98 -9.49 8.06
C ALA A 248 -23.85 -8.19 7.25
N TYR A 249 -24.54 -7.13 7.69
CA TYR A 249 -24.48 -5.81 7.06
C TYR A 249 -23.09 -5.20 7.15
N ALA A 250 -22.44 -5.27 8.31
CA ALA A 250 -21.06 -4.81 8.49
C ALA A 250 -20.10 -5.56 7.55
N TYR A 251 -20.25 -6.88 7.42
CA TYR A 251 -19.45 -7.69 6.51
C TYR A 251 -19.63 -7.26 5.05
N ILE A 252 -20.88 -7.11 4.58
CA ILE A 252 -21.18 -6.71 3.20
C ILE A 252 -20.69 -5.29 2.90
N SER A 253 -20.95 -4.34 3.79
CA SER A 253 -20.54 -2.93 3.62
C SER A 253 -19.02 -2.77 3.64
N LEU A 254 -18.31 -3.50 4.51
CA LEU A 254 -16.84 -3.52 4.52
C LEU A 254 -16.26 -4.22 3.29
N ALA A 255 -16.86 -5.32 2.83
CA ALA A 255 -16.46 -5.96 1.58
C ALA A 255 -16.60 -4.98 0.40
N GLY A 256 -17.70 -4.23 0.34
CA GLY A 256 -17.90 -3.17 -0.67
C GLY A 256 -16.79 -2.12 -0.67
N ILE A 257 -16.31 -1.69 0.50
CA ILE A 257 -15.18 -0.75 0.58
C ILE A 257 -13.87 -1.39 0.15
N ARG A 258 -13.59 -2.64 0.55
CA ARG A 258 -12.38 -3.36 0.13
C ARG A 258 -12.29 -3.51 -1.39
N MET A 259 -13.42 -3.68 -2.07
CA MET A 259 -13.45 -3.77 -3.54
C MET A 259 -12.84 -2.54 -4.24
N ARG A 260 -12.86 -1.35 -3.62
CA ARG A 260 -12.19 -0.15 -4.16
C ARG A 260 -10.68 -0.36 -4.27
N TYR A 261 -10.08 -0.94 -3.23
CA TYR A 261 -8.65 -1.24 -3.19
C TYR A 261 -8.30 -2.38 -4.14
N TYR A 262 -9.11 -3.45 -4.17
CA TYR A 262 -8.89 -4.55 -5.11
C TYR A 262 -8.99 -4.10 -6.57
N PHE A 263 -9.95 -3.25 -6.90
CA PHE A 263 -10.07 -2.62 -8.21
C PHE A 263 -8.78 -1.89 -8.57
N ALA A 264 -8.32 -0.97 -7.71
CA ALA A 264 -7.14 -0.15 -7.96
C ALA A 264 -5.86 -0.99 -8.06
N TYR A 265 -5.64 -1.92 -7.13
CA TYR A 265 -4.45 -2.79 -7.14
C TYR A 265 -4.43 -3.72 -8.35
N LYS A 266 -5.54 -4.37 -8.71
CA LYS A 266 -5.57 -5.25 -9.88
C LYS A 266 -5.39 -4.48 -11.19
N LEU A 267 -5.90 -3.26 -11.25
CA LEU A 267 -5.69 -2.39 -12.40
C LEU A 267 -4.21 -1.96 -12.50
N ALA A 268 -3.58 -1.60 -11.37
CA ALA A 268 -2.16 -1.28 -11.32
C ALA A 268 -1.26 -2.48 -11.70
N GLU A 269 -1.58 -3.67 -11.20
CA GLU A 269 -0.90 -4.92 -11.60
C GLU A 269 -0.98 -5.12 -13.12
N ALA A 270 -2.17 -4.99 -13.70
CA ALA A 270 -2.40 -5.11 -15.13
C ALA A 270 -1.58 -4.10 -15.95
N VAL A 271 -1.54 -2.83 -15.52
CA VAL A 271 -0.75 -1.75 -16.14
C VAL A 271 0.75 -2.07 -16.13
N ASN A 272 1.28 -2.56 -15.02
CA ASN A 272 2.70 -2.93 -14.94
C ASN A 272 3.01 -4.17 -15.79
N ASN A 273 2.08 -5.12 -15.92
CA ASN A 273 2.25 -6.29 -16.78
C ASN A 273 2.26 -5.92 -18.28
N ILE A 274 1.34 -5.05 -18.73
CA ILE A 274 1.33 -4.62 -20.15
C ILE A 274 2.58 -3.82 -20.50
N ALA A 275 3.15 -3.06 -19.55
CA ALA A 275 4.41 -2.35 -19.71
C ALA A 275 5.66 -3.25 -19.75
N GLY A 276 5.52 -4.53 -19.38
CA GLY A 276 6.62 -5.49 -19.26
C GLY A 276 7.25 -5.57 -17.87
N PHE A 277 6.88 -4.67 -16.94
CA PHE A 277 7.48 -4.62 -15.60
C PHE A 277 7.03 -5.78 -14.69
N GLY A 278 5.85 -6.34 -14.91
CA GLY A 278 5.33 -7.40 -14.04
C GLY A 278 5.94 -8.79 -14.19
N PHE A 279 6.91 -8.98 -15.09
CA PHE A 279 7.53 -10.28 -15.38
C PHE A 279 8.43 -10.74 -14.23
N ASN A 280 8.40 -12.03 -13.89
CA ASN A 280 9.16 -12.61 -12.78
C ASN A 280 9.87 -13.93 -13.16
N GLY A 281 10.22 -14.10 -14.44
CA GLY A 281 10.84 -15.33 -14.94
C GLY A 281 9.82 -16.43 -15.25
N TYR A 282 10.28 -17.67 -15.25
CA TYR A 282 9.51 -18.85 -15.65
C TYR A 282 9.31 -19.80 -14.46
N ASP A 283 8.15 -20.47 -14.41
CA ASP A 283 7.88 -21.51 -13.43
C ASP A 283 8.63 -22.82 -13.75
N GLU A 284 8.49 -23.81 -12.87
CA GLU A 284 9.07 -25.16 -13.04
C GLU A 284 8.65 -25.85 -14.34
N ASN A 285 7.52 -25.45 -14.93
CA ASN A 285 6.98 -25.98 -16.17
C ASN A 285 7.41 -25.15 -17.41
N GLY A 286 8.25 -24.13 -17.23
CA GLY A 286 8.69 -23.24 -18.29
C GLY A 286 7.65 -22.21 -18.74
N LYS A 287 6.57 -21.99 -17.96
CA LYS A 287 5.57 -20.96 -18.24
C LYS A 287 5.99 -19.63 -17.64
N ALA A 288 5.90 -18.56 -18.45
CA ALA A 288 6.18 -17.20 -18.00
C ALA A 288 5.25 -16.78 -16.85
N THR A 289 5.85 -16.21 -15.80
CA THR A 289 5.15 -15.74 -14.62
C THR A 289 5.11 -14.21 -14.61
N TRP A 290 3.92 -13.66 -14.38
CA TRP A 290 3.67 -12.21 -14.37
C TRP A 290 3.14 -11.75 -13.01
N ASN A 291 3.89 -12.09 -11.97
CA ASN A 291 3.49 -11.88 -10.58
C ASN A 291 4.45 -10.97 -9.79
N LEU A 292 5.49 -10.39 -10.39
CA LEU A 292 6.45 -9.50 -9.70
C LEU A 292 5.74 -8.34 -9.00
N MET A 293 4.77 -7.77 -9.71
CA MET A 293 4.01 -6.61 -9.25
C MET A 293 2.70 -7.01 -8.55
N THR A 294 2.51 -8.27 -8.13
CA THR A 294 1.26 -8.68 -7.46
C THR A 294 1.14 -8.03 -6.09
N ASN A 295 0.08 -7.23 -5.86
CA ASN A 295 -0.12 -6.55 -4.60
C ASN A 295 -1.22 -7.17 -3.74
N VAL A 296 -2.14 -7.93 -4.35
CA VAL A 296 -3.29 -8.50 -3.61
C VAL A 296 -3.76 -9.84 -4.14
N ASN A 297 -4.05 -10.79 -3.25
CA ASN A 297 -4.65 -12.09 -3.58
C ASN A 297 -6.10 -12.15 -3.07
N ILE A 298 -7.05 -11.67 -3.89
CA ILE A 298 -8.46 -11.46 -3.51
C ILE A 298 -9.10 -12.74 -2.95
N LEU A 299 -8.98 -13.87 -3.65
CA LEU A 299 -9.59 -15.13 -3.20
C LEU A 299 -9.02 -15.62 -1.87
N LYS A 300 -7.70 -15.51 -1.67
CA LYS A 300 -7.07 -15.90 -0.40
C LYS A 300 -7.52 -15.00 0.75
N LEU A 301 -7.75 -13.72 0.49
CA LEU A 301 -8.24 -12.79 1.50
C LEU A 301 -9.72 -13.03 1.86
N GLU A 302 -10.59 -13.13 0.85
CA GLU A 302 -12.03 -13.20 1.08
C GLU A 302 -12.49 -14.61 1.50
N VAL A 303 -11.79 -15.67 1.07
CA VAL A 303 -12.12 -17.07 1.41
C VAL A 303 -11.26 -17.61 2.57
N GLY A 304 -10.01 -17.14 2.72
CA GLY A 304 -9.11 -17.54 3.81
C GLY A 304 -9.40 -16.83 5.14
N CYS A 305 -9.99 -15.63 5.11
CA CYS A 305 -10.52 -15.00 6.33
C CYS A 305 -11.85 -15.63 6.74
N CYS A 306 -11.85 -16.43 7.79
CA CYS A 306 -13.08 -16.63 8.57
C CYS A 306 -13.46 -15.32 9.31
N PHE A 307 -14.73 -15.21 9.71
CA PHE A 307 -15.44 -14.09 10.33
C PHE A 307 -14.69 -13.23 11.37
N THR A 308 -13.59 -13.73 11.96
CA THR A 308 -12.85 -13.15 13.10
C THR A 308 -12.07 -11.86 12.78
N VAL A 309 -11.55 -11.68 11.56
CA VAL A 309 -10.77 -10.45 11.23
C VAL A 309 -11.69 -9.25 11.00
N VAL A 310 -12.91 -9.50 10.51
CA VAL A 310 -13.92 -8.46 10.32
C VAL A 310 -14.39 -7.92 11.67
N THR A 311 -14.51 -8.75 12.70
CA THR A 311 -14.84 -8.26 14.06
C THR A 311 -13.76 -7.36 14.65
N ASP A 312 -12.47 -7.58 14.37
CA ASP A 312 -11.39 -6.72 14.87
C ASP A 312 -11.37 -5.34 14.20
N ILE A 313 -11.66 -5.28 12.89
CA ILE A 313 -11.78 -4.02 12.14
C ILE A 313 -13.06 -3.27 12.52
N VAL A 314 -14.19 -3.97 12.63
CA VAL A 314 -15.48 -3.41 13.07
C VAL A 314 -15.39 -2.86 14.49
N SER A 315 -14.63 -3.52 15.39
CA SER A 315 -14.42 -3.03 16.76
C SER A 315 -13.58 -1.76 16.80
N LEU A 316 -12.63 -1.58 15.88
CA LEU A 316 -11.87 -0.34 15.76
C LEU A 316 -12.73 0.80 15.20
N ASP A 317 -13.53 0.58 14.15
CA ASP A 317 -14.37 1.64 13.57
C ASP A 317 -15.55 2.05 14.47
N LEU A 318 -16.16 1.12 15.22
CA LEU A 318 -17.24 1.44 16.18
C LEU A 318 -16.76 2.26 17.39
N ILE A 319 -15.46 2.29 17.70
CA ILE A 319 -14.90 3.16 18.75
C ILE A 319 -14.77 4.62 18.26
N TYR A 320 -14.69 4.85 16.95
CA TYR A 320 -14.46 6.18 16.38
C TYR A 320 -15.72 6.96 16.00
N ASP A 321 -16.90 6.33 15.99
CA ASP A 321 -18.16 6.96 15.58
C ASP A 321 -18.97 7.52 16.77
N VAL A 322 -18.40 8.54 17.44
CA VAL A 322 -19.12 9.33 18.45
C VAL A 322 -19.57 10.67 17.83
N PRO A 323 -20.88 11.00 17.87
CA PRO A 323 -21.43 12.19 17.24
C PRO A 323 -20.84 13.51 17.77
N MET A 324 -20.69 14.48 16.86
CA MET A 324 -19.95 15.74 17.06
C MET A 324 -20.52 16.65 18.17
N SER A 325 -21.77 16.47 18.57
CA SER A 325 -22.42 17.22 19.66
C SER A 325 -21.85 16.89 21.05
N LEU A 326 -21.21 15.72 21.24
CA LEU A 326 -20.53 15.35 22.48
C LEU A 326 -19.06 15.81 22.53
N LYS A 327 -18.41 16.09 21.38
CA LYS A 327 -16.99 16.48 21.32
C LYS A 327 -16.72 17.90 21.85
N THR A 328 -17.68 18.82 21.74
CA THR A 328 -17.51 20.21 22.21
C THR A 328 -17.53 20.30 23.73
N LYS A 329 -18.28 19.42 24.40
CA LYS A 329 -18.36 19.35 25.87
C LYS A 329 -17.22 18.53 26.50
N MET A 330 -16.64 17.59 25.74
CA MET A 330 -15.50 16.78 26.17
C MET A 330 -14.14 17.49 26.04
N LYS A 331 -14.03 18.56 25.24
CA LYS A 331 -12.73 19.19 24.94
C LYS A 331 -12.04 19.83 26.16
N GLU A 332 -12.82 20.29 27.16
CA GLU A 332 -12.28 20.90 28.38
C GLU A 332 -11.97 19.88 29.49
N ASP A 333 -12.71 18.76 29.56
CA ASP A 333 -12.51 17.70 30.57
C ASP A 333 -11.52 16.60 30.11
N MET A 334 -11.39 16.36 28.80
CA MET A 334 -10.57 15.27 28.24
C MET A 334 -9.06 15.55 28.35
N MET A 335 -8.64 16.81 28.30
CA MET A 335 -7.22 17.18 28.49
C MET A 335 -6.72 16.88 29.92
N ARG A 336 -7.61 16.83 30.92
CA ARG A 336 -7.25 16.42 32.29
C ARG A 336 -7.34 14.91 32.53
N LYS A 337 -8.22 14.20 31.81
CA LYS A 337 -8.42 12.73 31.94
C LYS A 337 -7.52 11.89 31.02
N LEU A 338 -6.82 12.50 30.07
CA LEU A 338 -5.86 11.83 29.17
C LEU A 338 -4.69 11.15 29.90
N ALA A 339 -4.40 11.52 31.15
CA ALA A 339 -3.43 10.81 31.99
C ALA A 339 -4.00 9.50 32.61
N ASP A 340 -5.31 9.40 32.82
CA ASP A 340 -5.96 8.22 33.43
C ASP A 340 -6.47 7.20 32.39
N ILE A 341 -6.71 7.64 31.15
CA ILE A 341 -7.12 6.75 30.04
C ILE A 341 -6.03 5.76 29.65
N PHE A 342 -4.75 6.09 29.84
CA PHE A 342 -3.63 5.19 29.58
C PHE A 342 -3.66 3.95 30.50
N PHE A 343 -4.14 4.10 31.74
CA PHE A 343 -4.25 3.00 32.70
C PHE A 343 -5.49 2.13 32.45
N CYS A 344 -6.60 2.73 32.02
CA CYS A 344 -7.84 2.00 31.71
C CYS A 344 -7.78 1.27 30.35
N HIS A 345 -7.06 1.81 29.36
CA HIS A 345 -6.80 1.14 28.08
C HIS A 345 -6.01 -0.16 28.25
N CYS A 346 -5.07 -0.25 29.19
CA CYS A 346 -4.33 -1.48 29.47
C CYS A 346 -5.20 -2.59 30.08
N VAL A 347 -6.17 -2.24 30.94
CA VAL A 347 -7.09 -3.21 31.57
C VAL A 347 -8.17 -3.68 30.59
N LEU A 348 -8.65 -2.79 29.71
CA LEU A 348 -9.58 -3.17 28.64
C LEU A 348 -8.89 -4.02 27.56
N LEU A 349 -7.61 -3.74 27.23
CA LEU A 349 -6.80 -4.61 26.38
C LEU A 349 -6.59 -5.99 27.01
N LEU A 350 -6.40 -6.08 28.32
CA LEU A 350 -6.24 -7.35 29.04
C LEU A 350 -7.56 -8.15 29.10
N LEU A 351 -8.71 -7.48 29.24
CA LEU A 351 -10.02 -8.13 29.19
C LEU A 351 -10.45 -8.51 27.77
N LEU A 352 -10.06 -7.72 26.76
CA LEU A 352 -10.21 -8.06 25.35
C LEU A 352 -9.29 -9.21 24.96
N LEU A 353 -8.04 -9.25 25.45
CA LEU A 353 -7.14 -10.40 25.29
C LEU A 353 -7.71 -11.66 25.95
N PHE A 354 -8.37 -11.53 27.10
CA PHE A 354 -9.04 -12.66 27.76
C PHE A 354 -10.25 -13.18 26.96
N PHE A 355 -11.02 -12.31 26.30
CA PHE A 355 -12.11 -12.71 25.40
C PHE A 355 -11.63 -13.21 24.03
N VAL A 356 -10.53 -12.65 23.50
CA VAL A 356 -9.86 -13.09 22.26
C VAL A 356 -9.33 -14.51 22.42
N VAL A 357 -8.82 -14.89 23.60
CA VAL A 357 -8.35 -16.25 23.90
C VAL A 357 -9.50 -17.28 23.94
N VAL A 358 -10.72 -16.86 24.26
CA VAL A 358 -11.90 -17.74 24.35
C VAL A 358 -12.65 -17.86 23.01
N ILE A 359 -12.40 -16.95 22.06
CA ILE A 359 -12.95 -16.99 20.67
C ILE A 359 -11.85 -17.47 19.69
N VAL A 360 -10.82 -18.18 20.17
CA VAL A 360 -9.90 -18.95 19.34
C VAL A 360 -10.57 -20.27 18.97
N GLN A 361 -11.49 -20.24 18.02
CA GLN A 361 -11.76 -21.42 17.21
C GLN A 361 -12.32 -20.98 15.85
N PHE A 362 -11.45 -21.15 14.85
CA PHE A 362 -11.68 -21.07 13.41
C PHE A 362 -11.54 -19.71 12.73
N ALA A 363 -10.33 -19.13 12.78
CA ALA A 363 -9.66 -18.46 11.66
C ALA A 363 -8.23 -19.04 11.52
N THR A 364 -7.72 -19.29 10.31
CA THR A 364 -6.48 -20.08 10.13
C THR A 364 -5.16 -19.32 10.40
N SER A 365 -5.10 -17.98 10.33
CA SER A 365 -4.11 -17.09 11.02
C SER A 365 -4.16 -15.65 10.48
N MET A 366 -4.00 -14.62 11.33
CA MET A 366 -3.83 -13.20 10.93
C MET A 366 -2.65 -12.99 9.96
N LYS A 367 -1.65 -13.87 10.03
CA LYS A 367 -0.50 -13.90 9.12
C LYS A 367 -0.94 -14.04 7.65
N GLU A 368 -1.96 -14.86 7.38
CA GLU A 368 -2.44 -15.10 6.02
C GLU A 368 -3.04 -13.84 5.39
N VAL A 369 -3.65 -12.96 6.20
CA VAL A 369 -4.16 -11.67 5.72
C VAL A 369 -3.01 -10.75 5.31
N LEU A 370 -1.99 -10.66 6.17
CA LEU A 370 -0.84 -9.78 5.95
C LEU A 370 0.02 -10.24 4.76
N ASP A 371 0.11 -11.56 4.55
CA ASP A 371 0.84 -12.14 3.41
C ASP A 371 0.09 -11.97 2.07
N ASN A 372 -1.18 -11.56 2.07
CA ASN A 372 -2.01 -11.47 0.86
C ASN A 372 -2.62 -10.08 0.60
N TRP A 373 -2.55 -9.15 1.54
CA TRP A 373 -3.04 -7.77 1.41
C TRP A 373 -1.88 -6.77 1.33
N ASN A 374 -1.85 -5.97 0.27
CA ASN A 374 -0.81 -4.97 0.02
C ASN A 374 0.60 -5.57 0.19
N ILE A 375 0.81 -6.70 -0.49
CA ILE A 375 1.90 -7.66 -0.27
C ILE A 375 3.25 -6.97 -0.23
N ASN A 376 3.53 -6.08 -1.19
CA ASN A 376 4.84 -5.45 -1.27
C ASN A 376 5.10 -4.45 -0.14
N THR A 377 4.05 -3.78 0.34
CA THR A 377 4.14 -2.91 1.52
C THR A 377 4.32 -3.75 2.79
N ALA A 378 3.60 -4.87 2.92
CA ALA A 378 3.76 -5.80 4.04
C ALA A 378 5.18 -6.39 4.07
N LEU A 379 5.72 -6.78 2.92
CA LEU A 379 7.11 -7.23 2.78
C LEU A 379 8.11 -6.13 3.18
N TRP A 380 7.89 -4.89 2.76
CA TRP A 380 8.74 -3.76 3.16
C TRP A 380 8.72 -3.54 4.67
N LEU A 381 7.53 -3.51 5.30
CA LEU A 381 7.38 -3.39 6.75
C LEU A 381 8.06 -4.55 7.48
N ARG A 382 7.88 -5.77 7.00
CA ARG A 382 8.53 -6.96 7.59
C ARG A 382 10.06 -6.86 7.52
N ARG A 383 10.62 -6.41 6.39
CA ARG A 383 12.06 -6.27 6.20
C ARG A 383 12.67 -5.19 7.08
N TYR A 384 12.06 -4.01 7.11
CA TYR A 384 12.72 -2.81 7.61
C TYR A 384 12.18 -2.30 8.94
N ALA A 385 10.93 -2.63 9.30
CA ALA A 385 10.41 -2.37 10.63
C ALA A 385 10.61 -3.58 11.54
N TYR A 386 10.19 -4.78 11.10
CA TYR A 386 10.18 -5.95 11.98
C TYR A 386 11.57 -6.58 12.18
N GLN A 387 12.22 -7.04 11.10
CA GLN A 387 13.49 -7.77 11.21
C GLN A 387 14.64 -6.91 11.80
N GLU A 388 14.62 -5.61 11.56
CA GLU A 388 15.57 -4.66 12.18
C GLU A 388 15.38 -4.51 13.69
N ILE A 389 14.15 -4.64 14.19
CA ILE A 389 13.86 -4.66 15.63
C ILE A 389 14.25 -6.02 16.22
N GLU A 390 13.93 -7.11 15.53
CA GLU A 390 14.23 -8.48 15.98
C GLU A 390 15.73 -8.74 16.09
N MET A 391 16.54 -8.33 15.11
CA MET A 391 18.00 -8.48 15.14
C MET A 391 18.65 -7.75 16.33
N LYS A 392 18.10 -6.58 16.73
CA LYS A 392 18.54 -5.86 17.93
C LYS A 392 18.04 -6.51 19.21
N TYR A 393 16.86 -7.12 19.19
CA TYR A 393 16.26 -7.80 20.34
C TYR A 393 16.96 -9.13 20.66
N LEU A 394 17.34 -9.91 19.65
CA LEU A 394 18.15 -11.13 19.83
C LEU A 394 19.54 -10.83 20.43
N GLN A 395 20.02 -9.59 20.30
CA GLN A 395 21.24 -9.09 20.93
C GLN A 395 21.00 -8.45 22.31
N ALA A 396 19.74 -8.23 22.72
CA ALA A 396 19.38 -7.59 23.99
C ALA A 396 19.08 -8.64 25.08
N PRO A 397 19.43 -8.38 26.35
CA PRO A 397 19.13 -9.31 27.45
C PRO A 397 17.60 -9.49 27.59
N ARG A 398 17.17 -10.75 27.59
CA ARG A 398 15.76 -11.19 27.65
C ARG A 398 15.07 -10.65 28.91
N GLY A 399 14.25 -9.61 28.79
CA GLY A 399 13.54 -9.05 29.95
C GLY A 399 12.36 -8.12 29.69
N ASN A 400 12.05 -7.73 28.45
CA ASN A 400 11.01 -6.70 28.20
C ASN A 400 9.83 -7.24 27.39
N GLY A 401 8.62 -7.02 27.91
CA GLY A 401 7.31 -7.52 27.45
C GLY A 401 6.80 -7.02 26.10
N ILE A 402 7.66 -7.00 25.06
CA ILE A 402 7.30 -6.73 23.65
C ILE A 402 6.78 -8.02 22.96
N THR A 403 6.54 -9.09 23.72
CA THR A 403 6.18 -10.43 23.25
C THR A 403 4.90 -10.47 22.40
N LEU A 404 3.97 -9.52 22.58
CA LEU A 404 2.67 -9.55 21.92
C LEU A 404 2.70 -8.98 20.48
N PHE A 405 3.55 -7.97 20.20
CA PHE A 405 3.68 -7.41 18.84
C PHE A 405 4.54 -8.31 17.95
N LEU A 406 5.46 -9.07 18.56
CA LEU A 406 6.34 -10.01 17.87
C LEU A 406 5.65 -11.34 17.50
N ALA A 407 4.58 -11.71 18.22
CA ALA A 407 3.80 -12.93 17.95
C ALA A 407 2.98 -12.88 16.65
N LEU A 408 2.77 -11.69 16.07
CA LEU A 408 1.99 -11.50 14.84
C LEU A 408 2.76 -11.86 13.56
N PHE A 409 4.09 -11.97 13.62
CA PHE A 409 4.95 -12.31 12.48
C PHE A 409 5.98 -13.38 12.86
N PRO A 410 5.57 -14.63 13.11
CA PRO A 410 6.52 -15.69 13.40
C PRO A 410 7.49 -15.86 12.23
N ALA A 411 8.79 -15.99 12.55
CA ALA A 411 9.83 -16.37 11.61
C ALA A 411 9.40 -17.63 10.84
N CYS A 412 9.63 -17.67 9.52
CA CYS A 412 9.56 -18.93 8.80
C CYS A 412 10.73 -19.80 9.27
N PRO A 413 10.58 -21.12 9.41
CA PRO A 413 11.71 -21.99 9.72
C PRO A 413 12.79 -21.78 8.65
N THR A 414 14.00 -21.46 9.08
CA THR A 414 15.18 -21.58 8.22
C THR A 414 15.28 -23.03 7.80
N ALA A 415 15.47 -23.27 6.51
CA ALA A 415 15.79 -24.60 5.97
C ALA A 415 17.13 -25.06 6.57
N SER A 416 17.06 -25.69 7.74
CA SER A 416 18.18 -26.40 8.36
C SER A 416 17.73 -27.47 9.35
N ASP A 417 16.44 -27.77 9.46
CA ASP A 417 15.95 -28.93 10.20
C ASP A 417 15.16 -29.83 9.22
N GLU A 418 15.89 -30.87 8.78
CA GLU A 418 15.57 -32.02 7.91
C GLU A 418 15.48 -31.83 6.39
#